data_AF-A0A933GJC7-F1
#
_entry.id   AF-A0A933GJC7-F1
#
_cell.length_a   1.000
_cell.length_b   1.000
_cell.length_c   1.000
_cell.angle_alpha   90.00
_cell.angle_beta   90.00
_cell.angle_gamma   90.00
#
_symmetry.space_group_name_H-M   'P 1'
#
loop_
_entity.id
_entity.type
_entity.pdbx_description
1 polymer ?
#
loop_
_entity_poly.entity_id
_entity_poly.type
_entity_poly.pdbx_seq_one_letter_code
_entity_poly.pdbx_strand_id
1 'polypeptide(L)'
;MGPAWFRLLDQYRREGYFGLTPSFLVGALRNPPGAVLDEQTSLAEFRALLQAMMDETPSGFLVRIAQCPRLRQPVAAALPGTPTLANASLGEAISSRGGAASQLYVWPEYFSDESRGLESVTAALWKVFGRPTCEGRFSYRDAAFQPLDADDLRFIRRAFEAQDEV
;
A
#
# COMPACT_ATOMS: atom_id res chain seq x y z
N MET A 1 14.22 -2.87 -12.61
CA MET A 1 12.75 -2.68 -12.73
C MET A 1 12.12 -2.97 -11.36
N GLY A 2 11.39 -2.04 -10.75
CA GLY A 2 10.82 -2.23 -9.41
C GLY A 2 9.52 -3.08 -9.41
N PRO A 3 9.06 -3.55 -8.24
CA PRO A 3 7.77 -4.23 -8.11
C PRO A 3 6.61 -3.36 -8.60
N ALA A 4 5.54 -3.97 -9.11
CA ALA A 4 4.41 -3.24 -9.69
C ALA A 4 3.76 -2.26 -8.69
N TRP A 5 3.59 -2.67 -7.43
CA TRP A 5 3.05 -1.81 -6.37
C TRP A 5 3.93 -0.57 -6.12
N PHE A 6 5.25 -0.73 -6.22
CA PHE A 6 6.20 0.37 -6.00
C PHE A 6 6.12 1.38 -7.14
N ARG A 7 5.95 0.91 -8.39
CA ARG A 7 5.78 1.80 -9.55
C ARG A 7 4.55 2.69 -9.41
N LEU A 8 3.44 2.15 -8.89
CA LEU A 8 2.24 2.94 -8.59
C LEU A 8 2.55 4.04 -7.57
N LEU A 9 3.21 3.71 -6.46
CA LEU A 9 3.58 4.69 -5.42
C LEU A 9 4.57 5.74 -5.94
N ASP A 10 5.59 5.32 -6.69
CA ASP A 10 6.61 6.23 -7.24
C ASP A 10 6.01 7.17 -8.30
N GLN A 11 5.15 6.67 -9.19
CA GLN A 11 4.43 7.49 -10.15
C GLN A 11 3.54 8.52 -9.44
N TYR A 12 2.76 8.10 -8.43
CA TYR A 12 1.88 9.00 -7.67
C TYR A 12 2.69 10.11 -6.97
N ARG A 13 3.85 9.76 -6.43
CA ARG A 13 4.80 10.71 -5.83
C ARG A 13 5.37 11.70 -6.84
N ARG A 14 5.77 11.25 -8.03
CA ARG A 14 6.27 12.12 -9.11
C ARG A 14 5.21 13.09 -9.62
N GLU A 15 3.94 12.69 -9.58
CA GLU A 15 2.79 13.57 -9.86
C GLU A 15 2.48 14.57 -8.71
N GLY A 16 3.29 14.58 -7.64
CA GLY A 16 3.19 15.53 -6.53
C GLY A 16 2.26 15.09 -5.40
N TYR A 17 1.77 13.85 -5.42
CA TYR A 17 0.92 13.31 -4.38
C TYR A 17 1.72 12.53 -3.32
N PHE A 18 1.09 12.20 -2.20
CA PHE A 18 1.79 11.62 -1.06
C PHE A 18 1.77 10.09 -1.01
N GLY A 19 0.61 9.46 -1.21
CA GLY A 19 0.46 8.02 -1.05
C GLY A 19 -0.91 7.51 -1.46
N LEU A 20 -1.01 6.20 -1.70
CA LEU A 20 -2.23 5.51 -2.15
C LEU A 20 -2.78 4.63 -1.03
N THR A 21 -4.10 4.50 -0.94
CA THR A 21 -4.73 3.54 -0.01
C THR A 21 -4.33 2.10 -0.37
N PRO A 22 -4.09 1.21 0.60
CA PRO A 22 -3.87 -0.22 0.34
C PRO A 22 -4.94 -0.87 -0.56
N SER A 23 -6.23 -0.52 -0.41
CA SER A 23 -7.30 -1.02 -1.29
C SER A 23 -7.07 -0.64 -2.76
N PHE A 24 -6.69 0.60 -3.04
CA PHE A 24 -6.36 1.06 -4.39
C PHE A 24 -5.23 0.23 -5.00
N LEU A 25 -4.16 -0.01 -4.22
CA LEU A 25 -3.03 -0.81 -4.69
C LEU A 25 -3.45 -2.24 -5.02
N VAL A 26 -4.24 -2.91 -4.17
CA VAL A 26 -4.79 -4.23 -4.48
C VAL A 26 -5.61 -4.21 -5.77
N GLY A 27 -6.56 -3.27 -5.88
CA GLY A 27 -7.41 -3.16 -7.07
C GLY A 27 -6.62 -2.88 -8.35
N ALA A 28 -5.59 -2.06 -8.29
CA ALA A 28 -4.72 -1.72 -9.40
C ALA A 28 -3.86 -2.89 -9.90
N LEU A 29 -3.51 -3.82 -9.01
CA LEU A 29 -2.66 -4.98 -9.30
C LEU A 29 -3.45 -6.20 -9.81
N ARG A 30 -4.78 -6.16 -9.74
CA ARG A 30 -5.64 -7.22 -10.32
C ARG A 30 -5.60 -7.22 -11.84
N ASN A 31 -5.99 -8.36 -12.43
CA ASN A 31 -6.12 -8.52 -13.87
C ASN A 31 -7.53 -9.04 -14.26
N PRO A 32 -8.40 -8.22 -14.87
CA PRO A 32 -8.20 -6.79 -15.15
C PRO A 32 -8.15 -5.94 -13.86
N PRO A 33 -7.58 -4.72 -13.89
CA PRO A 33 -7.63 -3.81 -12.75
C PRO A 33 -9.07 -3.58 -12.28
N GLY A 34 -9.28 -3.68 -10.97
CA GLY A 34 -10.60 -3.56 -10.36
C GLY A 34 -11.46 -4.83 -10.40
N ALA A 35 -10.93 -5.97 -10.84
CA ALA A 35 -11.67 -7.24 -10.80
C ALA A 35 -12.19 -7.53 -9.38
N VAL A 36 -13.41 -8.08 -9.29
CA VAL A 36 -14.03 -8.47 -8.02
C VAL A 36 -13.70 -9.93 -7.74
N LEU A 37 -13.20 -10.21 -6.54
CA LEU A 37 -12.82 -11.55 -6.07
C LEU A 37 -13.53 -11.84 -4.75
N ASP A 38 -13.58 -13.11 -4.38
CA ASP A 38 -14.11 -13.52 -3.07
C ASP A 38 -13.22 -12.98 -1.92
N GLU A 39 -13.77 -13.04 -0.70
CA GLU A 39 -13.11 -12.49 0.48
C GLU A 39 -11.79 -13.18 0.80
N GLN A 40 -11.73 -14.50 0.67
CA GLN A 40 -10.52 -15.28 0.99
C GLN A 40 -9.39 -14.92 0.03
N THR A 41 -9.68 -14.87 -1.27
CA THR A 41 -8.72 -14.45 -2.29
C THR A 41 -8.30 -12.99 -2.09
N SER A 42 -9.24 -12.09 -1.81
CA SER A 42 -8.95 -10.67 -1.59
C SER A 42 -8.07 -10.42 -0.35
N LEU A 43 -8.31 -11.15 0.74
CA LEU A 43 -7.48 -11.08 1.95
C LEU A 43 -6.07 -11.61 1.67
N ALA A 44 -5.95 -12.70 0.92
CA ALA A 44 -4.66 -13.27 0.54
C ALA A 44 -3.84 -12.28 -0.31
N GLU A 45 -4.45 -11.63 -1.30
CA GLU A 45 -3.82 -10.57 -2.10
C GLU A 45 -3.39 -9.38 -1.24
N PHE A 46 -4.25 -8.93 -0.32
CA PHE A 46 -3.96 -7.80 0.56
C PHE A 46 -2.76 -8.10 1.47
N ARG A 47 -2.73 -9.29 2.07
CA ARG A 47 -1.59 -9.75 2.86
C ARG A 47 -0.32 -9.86 2.00
N ALA A 48 -0.43 -10.42 0.79
CA ALA A 48 0.69 -10.55 -0.12
C ALA A 48 1.27 -9.18 -0.53
N LEU A 49 0.42 -8.17 -0.72
CA LEU A 49 0.86 -6.80 -0.96
C LEU A 49 1.72 -6.25 0.18
N LEU A 50 1.26 -6.41 1.43
CA LEU A 50 2.01 -5.93 2.61
C LEU A 50 3.34 -6.69 2.79
N GLN A 51 3.34 -8.01 2.54
CA GLN A 51 4.56 -8.82 2.54
C GLN A 51 5.53 -8.34 1.43
N ALA A 52 5.04 -8.10 0.22
CA ALA A 52 5.86 -7.60 -0.89
C ALA A 52 6.43 -6.20 -0.61
N MET A 53 5.69 -5.32 0.07
CA MET A 53 6.24 -4.05 0.56
C MET A 53 7.37 -4.26 1.58
N MET A 54 7.29 -5.28 2.43
CA MET A 54 8.35 -5.55 3.40
C MET A 54 9.61 -6.14 2.74
N ASP A 55 9.43 -7.06 1.78
CA ASP A 55 10.53 -7.87 1.23
C ASP A 55 11.13 -7.28 -0.06
N GLU A 56 10.33 -6.59 -0.87
CA GLU A 56 10.70 -6.17 -2.23
C GLU A 56 10.84 -4.65 -2.38
N THR A 57 10.82 -3.89 -1.28
CA THR A 57 11.08 -2.44 -1.36
C THR A 57 12.47 -2.19 -1.96
N PRO A 58 12.58 -1.41 -3.05
CA PRO A 58 13.86 -1.13 -3.68
C PRO A 58 14.85 -0.44 -2.73
N SER A 59 16.14 -0.77 -2.87
CA SER A 59 17.21 -0.14 -2.10
C SER A 59 17.18 1.39 -2.19
N GLY A 60 17.36 2.05 -1.05
CA GLY A 60 17.28 3.51 -0.94
C GLY A 60 15.86 4.05 -0.80
N PHE A 61 14.87 3.17 -0.63
CA PHE A 61 13.51 3.54 -0.29
C PHE A 61 13.02 2.81 0.96
N LEU A 62 11.98 3.38 1.57
CA LEU A 62 11.18 2.82 2.63
C LEU A 62 9.70 2.96 2.24
N VAL A 63 8.86 2.08 2.77
CA VAL A 63 7.41 2.20 2.68
C VAL A 63 6.86 2.56 4.04
N ARG A 64 5.98 3.56 4.07
CA ARG A 64 5.24 3.96 5.27
C ARG A 64 3.74 3.83 5.04
N ILE A 65 3.04 3.20 5.98
CA ILE A 65 1.58 3.24 6.10
C ILE A 65 1.22 4.16 7.26
N ALA A 66 0.59 5.30 6.94
CA ALA A 66 0.22 6.33 7.90
C ALA A 66 -1.13 6.95 7.53
N GLN A 67 -1.79 7.59 8.51
CA GLN A 67 -3.04 8.31 8.25
C GLN A 67 -2.77 9.51 7.33
N CYS A 68 -3.50 9.58 6.22
CA CYS A 68 -3.56 10.78 5.40
C CYS A 68 -4.51 11.80 6.07
N PRO A 69 -4.06 13.00 6.47
CA PRO A 69 -4.93 13.97 7.15
C PRO A 69 -6.13 14.43 6.29
N ARG A 70 -5.93 14.52 4.97
CA ARG A 70 -6.96 14.95 4.02
C ARG A 70 -8.03 13.88 3.79
N LEU A 71 -7.61 12.65 3.55
CA LEU A 71 -8.53 11.54 3.26
C LEU A 71 -9.13 10.93 4.54
N ARG A 72 -8.46 11.13 5.67
CA ARG A 72 -8.70 10.43 6.93
C ARG A 72 -8.66 8.90 6.77
N GLN A 73 -7.77 8.41 5.91
CA GLN A 73 -7.57 6.99 5.62
C GLN A 73 -6.08 6.63 5.71
N PRO A 74 -5.73 5.38 6.08
CA PRO A 74 -4.37 4.89 5.95
C PRO A 74 -3.93 4.88 4.49
N VAL A 75 -2.76 5.43 4.20
CA VAL A 75 -2.14 5.39 2.87
C VAL A 75 -0.73 4.84 2.96
N ALA A 76 -0.36 4.03 1.98
CA ALA A 76 1.02 3.61 1.73
C ALA A 76 1.75 4.69 0.92
N ALA A 77 2.96 5.02 1.31
CA ALA A 77 3.82 5.98 0.64
C ALA A 77 5.25 5.43 0.53
N ALA A 78 5.84 5.52 -0.67
CA ALA A 78 7.26 5.25 -0.88
C ALA A 78 8.07 6.52 -0.57
N LEU A 79 9.05 6.41 0.32
CA LEU A 79 9.89 7.51 0.79
C LEU A 79 11.34 7.21 0.44
N PRO A 80 12.10 8.15 -0.14
CA PRO A 80 13.53 7.98 -0.31
C PRO A 80 14.21 7.99 1.06
N GLY A 81 15.15 7.07 1.27
CA GLY A 81 15.92 6.97 2.49
C GLY A 81 16.36 5.56 2.82
N THR A 82 17.27 5.47 3.78
CA THR A 82 17.61 4.22 4.48
C THR A 82 17.05 4.28 5.90
N PRO A 83 16.87 3.14 6.58
CA PRO A 83 16.52 3.12 7.99
C PRO A 83 17.61 3.83 8.80
N THR A 84 17.47 5.14 9.06
CA THR A 84 18.28 5.83 10.06
C THR A 84 17.56 5.72 11.40
N LEU A 85 18.31 5.49 12.47
CA LEU A 85 17.83 5.19 13.83
C LEU A 85 16.91 6.27 14.46
N ALA A 86 16.59 7.37 13.78
CA ALA A 86 16.05 8.58 14.40
C ALA A 86 14.73 9.13 13.82
N ASN A 87 14.10 8.48 12.84
CA ASN A 87 12.84 9.01 12.29
C ASN A 87 11.60 8.44 12.99
N ALA A 88 11.34 8.91 14.21
CA ALA A 88 10.11 8.61 14.96
C ALA A 88 8.82 8.92 14.16
N SER A 89 8.90 9.79 13.15
CA SER A 89 7.80 10.11 12.24
C SER A 89 7.46 9.02 11.20
N LEU A 90 8.27 7.96 11.09
CA LEU A 90 8.00 6.85 10.18
C LEU A 90 6.93 5.89 10.72
N GLY A 91 6.77 5.83 12.04
CA GLY A 91 6.00 4.79 12.71
C GLY A 91 6.90 3.65 13.16
N GLU A 92 6.29 2.48 13.38
CA GLU A 92 6.96 1.30 13.89
C GLU A 92 7.29 0.34 12.73
N ALA A 93 8.51 -0.18 12.72
CA ALA A 93 8.91 -1.19 11.74
C ALA A 93 8.16 -2.50 11.99
N ILE A 94 7.58 -3.10 10.95
CA ILE A 94 7.00 -4.44 11.07
C ILE A 94 8.13 -5.44 11.31
N SER A 95 7.99 -6.30 12.31
CA SER A 95 9.01 -7.31 12.61
C SER A 95 9.04 -8.40 11.52
N SER A 96 10.18 -8.56 10.85
CA SER A 96 10.44 -9.73 9.98
C SER A 96 10.94 -10.90 10.83
N ARG A 97 10.54 -12.14 10.51
CA ARG A 97 10.96 -13.36 11.26
C ARG A 97 12.47 -13.65 11.19
N GLY A 98 13.25 -12.90 10.40
CA GLY A 98 14.67 -13.15 10.15
C GLY A 98 15.64 -12.11 10.72
N GLY A 99 15.16 -11.10 11.46
CA GLY A 99 16.02 -10.05 12.02
C GLY A 99 16.58 -9.05 10.99
N ALA A 100 16.19 -9.17 9.71
CA ALA A 100 16.47 -8.17 8.70
C ALA A 100 15.70 -6.88 8.98
N ALA A 101 16.35 -5.74 8.76
CA ALA A 101 15.73 -4.42 8.91
C ALA A 101 14.55 -4.27 7.94
N SER A 102 13.34 -4.19 8.49
CA SER A 102 12.13 -4.01 7.71
C SER A 102 12.15 -2.69 6.96
N GLN A 103 11.71 -2.73 5.71
CA GLN A 103 11.51 -1.55 4.89
C GLN A 103 10.07 -1.01 5.01
N LEU A 104 9.19 -1.72 5.72
CA LEU A 104 7.79 -1.32 5.93
C LEU A 104 7.56 -0.83 7.35
N TYR A 105 7.15 0.43 7.45
CA TYR A 105 6.83 1.14 8.70
C TYR A 105 5.34 1.44 8.75
N VAL A 106 4.73 1.28 9.92
CA VAL A 106 3.30 1.45 10.10
C VAL A 106 3.04 2.27 11.36
N TRP A 107 2.10 3.21 11.29
CA TRP A 107 1.70 3.97 12.47
C TRP A 107 1.02 3.08 13.52
N PRO A 108 1.28 3.30 14.84
CA PRO A 108 0.85 2.39 15.91
C PRO A 108 -0.64 2.04 15.93
N GLU A 109 -1.51 2.96 15.50
CA GLU A 109 -2.97 2.72 15.47
C GLU A 109 -3.42 1.66 14.46
N TYR A 110 -2.55 1.23 13.55
CA TYR A 110 -2.85 0.19 12.56
C TYR A 110 -2.22 -1.16 12.89
N PHE A 111 -1.95 -1.42 14.17
CA PHE A 111 -1.69 -2.77 14.68
C PHE A 111 -2.91 -3.24 15.48
N SER A 112 -3.32 -4.50 15.29
CA SER A 112 -4.46 -5.07 16.03
C SER A 112 -4.08 -5.62 17.40
N ASP A 113 -2.79 -5.82 17.64
CA ASP A 113 -2.22 -6.40 18.85
C ASP A 113 -0.75 -5.96 19.05
N GLU A 114 -0.16 -6.35 20.17
CA GLU A 114 1.21 -5.99 20.55
C GLU A 114 2.31 -6.72 19.77
N SER A 115 1.97 -7.75 18.99
CA SER A 115 2.97 -8.54 18.25
C SER A 115 3.68 -7.71 17.17
N ARG A 116 3.04 -6.63 16.71
CA ARG A 116 3.54 -5.71 15.67
C ARG A 116 4.04 -6.44 14.40
N GLY A 117 3.46 -7.61 14.14
CA GLY A 117 3.78 -8.44 12.99
C GLY A 117 2.88 -8.17 11.79
N LEU A 118 3.20 -8.80 10.67
CA LEU A 118 2.41 -8.69 9.43
C LEU A 118 0.93 -9.05 9.63
N GLU A 119 0.63 -10.10 10.40
CA GLU A 119 -0.75 -10.51 10.68
C GLU A 119 -1.53 -9.42 11.42
N SER A 120 -0.88 -8.78 12.40
CA SER A 120 -1.48 -7.72 13.21
C SER A 120 -1.84 -6.49 12.37
N VAL A 121 -0.93 -6.08 11.48
CA VAL A 121 -1.18 -4.99 10.53
C VAL A 121 -2.24 -5.38 9.51
N THR A 122 -2.16 -6.59 8.97
CA THR A 122 -3.13 -7.11 8.00
C THR A 122 -4.53 -7.09 8.61
N ALA A 123 -4.70 -7.63 9.82
CA ALA A 123 -5.99 -7.67 10.50
C ALA A 123 -6.54 -6.27 10.80
N ALA A 124 -5.70 -5.32 11.25
CA ALA A 124 -6.12 -3.95 11.51
C ALA A 124 -6.56 -3.21 10.25
N LEU A 125 -5.73 -3.25 9.19
CA LEU A 125 -6.05 -2.57 7.92
C LEU A 125 -7.22 -3.25 7.19
N TRP A 126 -7.38 -4.57 7.31
CA TRP A 126 -8.50 -5.30 6.71
C TRP A 126 -9.86 -4.90 7.29
N LYS A 127 -9.92 -4.48 8.57
CA LYS A 127 -11.16 -3.91 9.13
C LYS A 127 -11.62 -2.64 8.40
N VAL A 128 -10.68 -1.89 7.82
CA VAL A 128 -10.96 -0.66 7.07
C VAL A 128 -11.24 -0.97 5.60
N PHE A 129 -10.39 -1.80 4.98
CA PHE A 129 -10.38 -2.00 3.53
C PHE A 129 -11.05 -3.28 3.04
N GLY A 130 -11.33 -4.25 3.91
CA GLY A 130 -11.75 -5.59 3.51
C GLY A 130 -13.06 -5.59 2.73
N ARG A 131 -14.11 -5.02 3.33
CA ARG A 131 -15.41 -4.88 2.67
C ARG A 131 -15.34 -4.13 1.33
N PRO A 132 -14.78 -2.91 1.25
CA PRO A 132 -14.71 -2.22 -0.04
C PRO A 132 -13.87 -2.96 -1.09
N THR A 133 -12.78 -3.64 -0.70
CA THR A 133 -11.97 -4.48 -1.60
C THR A 133 -12.77 -5.65 -2.18
N CYS A 134 -13.58 -6.33 -1.36
CA CYS A 134 -14.42 -7.44 -1.79
C CYS A 134 -15.58 -6.99 -2.69
N GLU A 135 -16.04 -5.74 -2.55
CA GLU A 135 -17.13 -5.17 -3.35
C GLU A 135 -16.63 -4.44 -4.61
N GLY A 136 -15.33 -4.51 -4.92
CA GLY A 136 -14.75 -3.86 -6.10
C GLY A 136 -14.59 -2.34 -5.97
N ARG A 137 -14.61 -1.80 -4.75
CA ARG A 137 -14.58 -0.37 -4.45
C ARG A 137 -13.20 0.05 -3.92
N PHE A 138 -12.23 0.22 -4.82
CA PHE A 138 -10.82 0.38 -4.44
C PHE A 138 -10.37 1.84 -4.24
N SER A 139 -11.00 2.79 -4.94
CA SER A 139 -10.62 4.21 -4.94
C SER A 139 -11.37 4.96 -3.85
N TYR A 140 -10.69 5.80 -3.07
CA TYR A 140 -11.32 6.60 -2.03
C TYR A 140 -11.44 8.06 -2.47
N ARG A 141 -12.66 8.48 -2.83
CA ARG A 141 -12.98 9.83 -3.29
C ARG A 141 -14.34 10.26 -2.72
N ASP A 142 -14.48 11.56 -2.45
CA ASP A 142 -15.69 12.13 -1.84
C ASP A 142 -16.12 11.43 -0.53
N ALA A 143 -15.13 11.10 0.31
CA ALA A 143 -15.30 10.39 1.58
C ALA A 143 -15.93 8.99 1.47
N ALA A 144 -15.90 8.36 0.29
CA ALA A 144 -16.41 7.02 0.06
C ALA A 144 -15.47 6.17 -0.79
N PHE A 145 -15.50 4.86 -0.54
CA PHE A 145 -14.89 3.88 -1.44
C PHE A 145 -15.77 3.68 -2.68
N GLN A 146 -15.16 3.78 -3.85
CA GLN A 146 -15.79 3.71 -5.16
C GLN A 146 -14.98 2.78 -6.09
N PRO A 147 -15.60 2.21 -7.14
CA PRO A 147 -14.87 1.51 -8.18
C PRO A 147 -13.82 2.39 -8.85
N LEU A 148 -12.78 1.75 -9.40
CA LEU A 148 -11.78 2.44 -10.22
C LEU A 148 -12.48 3.08 -11.42
N ASP A 149 -12.30 4.39 -11.60
CA ASP A 149 -12.86 5.11 -12.73
C ASP A 149 -11.87 5.22 -13.92
N ALA A 150 -12.26 5.97 -14.95
CA ALA A 150 -11.41 6.17 -16.11
C ALA A 150 -10.09 6.89 -15.79
N ASP A 151 -10.06 7.74 -14.76
CA ASP A 151 -8.89 8.52 -14.37
C ASP A 151 -7.92 7.63 -13.59
N ASP A 152 -8.45 6.83 -12.67
CA ASP A 152 -7.72 5.78 -11.96
C ASP A 152 -7.05 4.81 -12.95
N LEU A 153 -7.81 4.33 -13.95
CA LEU A 153 -7.29 3.41 -14.97
C LEU A 153 -6.26 4.06 -15.90
N ARG A 154 -6.36 5.37 -16.16
CA ARG A 154 -5.31 6.10 -16.91
C ARG A 154 -4.05 6.24 -16.07
N PHE A 155 -4.18 6.52 -14.77
CA PHE A 155 -3.05 6.56 -13.86
C PHE A 155 -2.33 5.20 -13.76
N ILE A 156 -3.08 4.11 -13.57
CA ILE A 156 -2.54 2.75 -13.47
C ILE A 156 -1.75 2.39 -14.73
N ARG A 157 -2.29 2.70 -15.92
CA ARG A 157 -1.59 2.48 -17.20
C ARG A 157 -0.29 3.27 -17.29
N ARG A 158 -0.31 4.58 -17.02
CA ARG A 158 0.90 5.42 -17.03
C ARG A 158 1.97 4.91 -16.07
N ALA A 159 1.58 4.46 -14.88
CA ALA A 159 2.52 3.92 -13.90
C ALA A 159 3.25 2.66 -14.38
N PHE A 160 2.66 1.90 -15.29
CA PHE A 160 3.28 0.71 -15.87
C PHE A 160 3.99 0.99 -17.20
N GLU A 161 3.51 1.93 -18.01
CA GLU A 161 4.10 2.33 -19.30
C GLU A 161 5.37 3.19 -19.15
N ALA A 162 5.44 4.08 -18.16
CA ALA A 162 6.51 5.08 -18.00
C ALA A 162 7.92 4.52 -17.73
N GLN A 163 8.12 3.20 -17.76
CA GLN A 163 9.41 2.54 -17.58
C GLN A 163 9.78 1.54 -18.68
N ASP A 164 8.97 1.38 -19.73
CA ASP A 164 9.36 0.64 -20.94
C ASP A 164 10.16 1.51 -21.93
N GLU A 165 10.31 2.81 -21.63
CA GLU A 165 11.00 3.80 -22.48
C GLU A 165 12.45 4.13 -22.04
N VAL A 166 13.07 3.33 -21.16
CA VAL A 166 14.47 3.51 -20.71
C VAL A 166 15.36 2.34 -21.09
#